data_AF-A0A7L3J8L1-F1
#
_entry.id   AF-A0A7L3J8L1-F1
#
_cell.length_a   1.000
_cell.length_b   1.000
_cell.length_c   1.000
_cell.angle_alpha   90.00
_cell.angle_beta   90.00
_cell.angle_gamma   90.00
#
_symmetry.space_group_name_H-M   'P 1'
#
loop_
_entity.id
_entity.type
_entity.pdbx_description
1 polymer ?
#
loop_
_entity_poly.entity_id
_entity_poly.type
_entity_poly.pdbx_seq_one_letter_code
_entity_poly.pdbx_strand_id
1 'polypeptide(L)'
;GQSNAAVQPTGPVTPQACDPNLTFDAITTLRGEIIFFKGRYMLRKHPARTETELNFISLFWPKLPSSIQAAYENVEKDEVLLFKEDKYWVLRGYDIAPGYP
;
A
#
# COMPACT_ATOMS: atom_id res chain seq x y z
N GLY A 1 -36.89 -0.76 22.83
CA GLY A 1 -35.56 -0.14 22.88
C GLY A 1 -34.65 -0.94 22.00
N GLN A 2 -34.22 -0.38 20.87
CA GLN A 2 -33.23 -1.04 20.03
C GLN A 2 -31.86 -0.79 20.66
N SER A 3 -31.19 -1.88 21.00
CA SER A 3 -29.89 -1.93 21.62
C SER A 3 -28.87 -1.21 20.74
N ASN A 4 -28.30 -0.12 21.28
CA ASN A 4 -27.02 0.41 20.83
C ASN A 4 -25.95 -0.67 21.06
N ALA A 5 -25.75 -1.55 20.09
CA ALA A 5 -24.54 -2.35 20.02
C ALA A 5 -23.40 -1.37 19.73
N ALA A 6 -22.68 -0.97 20.77
CA ALA A 6 -21.44 -0.22 20.61
C ALA A 6 -20.56 -0.98 19.61
N VAL A 7 -20.20 -0.35 18.49
CA VAL A 7 -19.24 -0.90 17.54
C VAL A 7 -17.93 -1.06 18.31
N GLN A 8 -17.66 -2.29 18.75
CA GLN A 8 -16.42 -2.63 19.43
C GLN A 8 -15.31 -2.40 18.40
N PRO A 9 -14.21 -1.68 18.75
CA PRO A 9 -13.14 -1.44 17.79
C PRO A 9 -12.55 -2.78 17.36
N THR A 10 -12.91 -3.23 16.17
CA THR A 10 -12.24 -4.37 15.54
C THR A 10 -10.89 -3.85 15.05
N GLY A 11 -9.82 -4.56 15.42
CA GLY A 11 -8.48 -4.23 14.94
C GLY A 11 -8.40 -4.23 13.42
N PRO A 12 -7.30 -3.73 12.84
CA PRO A 12 -7.11 -3.72 11.39
C PRO A 12 -7.25 -5.14 10.81
N VAL A 13 -8.10 -5.28 9.80
CA VAL A 13 -8.36 -6.55 9.11
C VAL A 13 -7.30 -6.77 8.02
N THR A 14 -6.70 -7.96 7.99
CA THR A 14 -5.75 -8.35 6.93
C THR A 14 -6.51 -8.53 5.61
N PRO A 15 -6.15 -7.81 4.53
CA PRO A 15 -6.84 -7.91 3.25
C PRO A 15 -6.69 -9.31 2.66
N GLN A 16 -7.76 -9.82 2.05
CA GLN A 16 -7.76 -11.12 1.37
C GLN A 16 -7.81 -10.86 -0.14
N ALA A 17 -6.81 -11.34 -0.89
CA ALA A 17 -6.66 -11.04 -2.31
C ALA A 17 -7.88 -11.42 -3.18
N CYS A 18 -8.63 -12.45 -2.77
CA CYS A 18 -9.80 -12.94 -3.49
C CYS A 18 -11.14 -12.45 -2.92
N ASP A 19 -11.14 -11.51 -1.96
CA ASP A 19 -12.38 -10.92 -1.45
C ASP A 19 -12.97 -9.98 -2.51
N PRO A 20 -14.19 -10.22 -3.02
CA PRO A 20 -14.81 -9.36 -4.04
C PRO A 20 -15.12 -7.95 -3.52
N ASN A 21 -15.14 -7.73 -2.21
CA ASN A 21 -15.34 -6.41 -1.60
C ASN A 21 -14.02 -5.69 -1.30
N LEU A 22 -12.88 -6.27 -1.68
CA LEU A 22 -11.58 -5.66 -1.47
C LEU A 22 -11.50 -4.34 -2.23
N THR A 23 -11.18 -3.28 -1.50
CA THR A 23 -10.87 -1.95 -2.05
C THR A 23 -9.40 -1.62 -1.79
N PHE A 24 -8.85 -0.72 -2.59
CA PHE A 24 -7.46 -0.30 -2.49
C PHE A 24 -7.37 1.19 -2.16
N ASP A 25 -6.38 1.54 -1.34
CA ASP A 25 -6.12 2.92 -0.98
C ASP A 25 -5.26 3.61 -2.06
N ALA A 26 -4.32 2.87 -2.66
CA ALA A 26 -3.53 3.30 -3.82
C ALA A 26 -3.04 2.10 -4.64
N ILE A 27 -2.68 2.32 -5.90
CA ILE A 27 -2.11 1.30 -6.79
C ILE A 27 -0.98 1.94 -7.60
N THR A 28 0.13 1.24 -7.78
CA THR A 28 1.24 1.64 -8.66
C THR A 28 1.87 0.43 -9.32
N THR A 29 2.70 0.68 -10.33
CA THR A 29 3.67 -0.29 -10.81
C THR A 29 5.03 -0.11 -10.12
N LEU A 30 5.86 -1.15 -10.17
CA LEU A 30 7.29 -1.10 -9.85
C LEU A 30 8.01 -2.15 -10.69
N ARG A 31 8.79 -1.72 -11.69
CA ARG A 31 9.59 -2.58 -12.58
C ARG A 31 8.80 -3.74 -13.20
N GLY A 32 7.58 -3.44 -13.64
CA GLY A 32 6.67 -4.39 -14.29
C GLY A 32 5.78 -5.21 -13.34
N GLU A 33 5.96 -5.08 -12.02
CA GLU A 33 5.02 -5.62 -11.04
C GLU A 33 3.96 -4.59 -10.66
N ILE A 34 2.82 -5.06 -10.17
CA ILE A 34 1.74 -4.20 -9.67
C ILE A 34 1.72 -4.30 -8.14
N ILE A 35 1.73 -3.16 -7.48
CA ILE A 35 1.63 -3.04 -6.03
C ILE A 35 0.30 -2.37 -5.68
N PHE A 36 -0.49 -3.06 -4.86
CA PHE A 36 -1.77 -2.58 -4.33
C PHE A 36 -1.61 -2.27 -2.84
N PHE A 37 -1.91 -1.04 -2.42
CA PHE A 37 -1.83 -0.62 -1.02
C PHE A 37 -3.19 -0.71 -0.34
N LYS A 38 -3.22 -1.27 0.87
CA LYS A 38 -4.42 -1.31 1.73
C LYS A 38 -4.06 -1.22 3.20
N GLY A 39 -4.38 -0.10 3.82
CA GLY A 39 -4.05 0.20 5.20
C GLY A 39 -2.55 0.08 5.44
N ARG A 40 -2.15 -0.88 6.27
CA ARG A 40 -0.75 -1.17 6.60
C ARG A 40 -0.11 -2.27 5.75
N TYR A 41 -0.87 -2.81 4.79
CA TYR A 41 -0.48 -3.92 3.94
C TYR A 41 -0.25 -3.47 2.50
N MET A 42 0.52 -4.27 1.79
CA MET A 42 0.58 -4.23 0.33
C MET A 42 0.40 -5.64 -0.23
N LEU A 43 -0.29 -5.72 -1.37
CA LEU A 43 -0.36 -6.90 -2.19
C LEU A 43 0.52 -6.67 -3.42
N ARG A 44 1.42 -7.60 -3.72
CA ARG A 44 2.33 -7.54 -4.86
C ARG A 44 1.98 -8.63 -5.86
N LYS A 45 1.71 -8.21 -7.10
CA LYS A 45 1.32 -9.08 -8.20
C LYS A 45 2.36 -9.00 -9.30
N HIS A 46 3.07 -10.11 -9.51
CA HIS A 46 3.83 -10.30 -10.73
C HIS A 46 2.89 -10.76 -11.87
N PRO A 47 2.94 -10.16 -13.08
CA PRO A 47 2.05 -10.50 -14.19
C PRO A 47 2.14 -11.97 -14.62
N ALA A 48 3.33 -12.57 -14.54
CA ALA A 48 3.56 -13.95 -14.95
C ALA A 48 3.27 -15.02 -13.87
N ARG A 49 2.93 -14.63 -12.63
CA ARG A 49 2.62 -15.58 -11.55
C ARG A 49 1.12 -15.69 -11.36
N THR A 50 0.62 -16.76 -10.74
CA THR A 50 -0.78 -16.86 -10.33
C THR A 50 -0.99 -16.27 -8.94
N GLU A 51 -0.03 -16.45 -8.04
CA GLU A 51 -0.15 -15.98 -6.67
C GLU A 51 -0.03 -14.45 -6.56
N THR A 52 -0.57 -13.93 -5.46
CA THR A 52 -0.42 -12.55 -5.01
C THR A 52 0.26 -12.58 -3.64
N GLU A 53 1.38 -11.88 -3.50
CA GLU A 53 2.13 -11.82 -2.25
C GLU A 53 1.52 -10.74 -1.34
N LEU A 54 1.27 -11.06 -0.07
CA LEU A 54 0.82 -10.08 0.92
C LEU A 54 1.93 -9.80 1.92
N ASN A 55 2.24 -8.53 2.14
CA ASN A 55 3.25 -8.09 3.09
C ASN A 55 2.84 -6.82 3.82
N PHE A 56 3.52 -6.49 4.92
CA PHE A 56 3.43 -5.16 5.51
C PHE A 56 4.25 -4.15 4.69
N ILE A 57 3.72 -2.94 4.52
CA ILE A 57 4.47 -1.83 3.90
C ILE A 57 5.78 -1.58 4.67
N SER A 58 5.69 -1.61 6.00
CA SER A 58 6.82 -1.36 6.91
C SER A 58 7.93 -2.42 6.85
N LEU A 59 7.67 -3.59 6.25
CA LEU A 59 8.71 -4.60 6.04
C LEU A 59 9.77 -4.09 5.06
N PHE A 60 9.35 -3.30 4.07
CA PHE A 60 10.21 -2.76 3.01
C PHE A 60 10.60 -1.33 3.30
N TRP A 61 9.66 -0.52 3.80
CA TRP A 61 9.89 0.90 4.06
C TRP A 61 9.37 1.27 5.46
N PRO A 62 10.16 1.06 6.52
CA PRO A 62 9.73 1.26 7.91
C PRO A 62 9.30 2.69 8.26
N LYS A 63 9.76 3.68 7.49
CA LYS A 63 9.49 5.11 7.71
C LYS A 63 8.25 5.62 6.95
N LEU A 64 7.63 4.78 6.10
CA LEU A 64 6.39 5.17 5.41
C LEU A 64 5.20 5.14 6.35
N PRO A 65 4.23 6.05 6.17
CA PRO A 65 2.96 5.95 6.86
C PRO A 65 2.12 4.79 6.31
N SER A 66 1.18 4.30 7.11
CA SER A 66 0.08 3.45 6.61
C SER A 66 -0.93 4.27 5.80
N SER A 67 -1.81 3.60 5.05
CA SER A 67 -2.92 4.19 4.30
C SER A 67 -2.44 5.24 3.28
N ILE A 68 -1.61 4.79 2.34
CA ILE A 68 -1.17 5.59 1.18
C ILE A 68 -2.39 5.94 0.33
N GLN A 69 -2.55 7.22 -0.03
CA GLN A 69 -3.74 7.73 -0.72
C GLN A 69 -3.58 7.80 -2.24
N ALA A 70 -2.33 7.91 -2.73
CA ALA A 70 -2.01 7.77 -4.14
C ALA A 70 -0.57 7.29 -4.31
N ALA A 71 -0.28 6.65 -5.44
CA ALA A 71 1.03 6.17 -5.79
C ALA A 71 1.22 6.20 -7.31
N TYR A 72 2.42 6.50 -7.79
CA TYR A 72 2.76 6.28 -9.20
C TYR A 72 4.26 5.99 -9.39
N GLU A 73 4.57 5.28 -10.47
CA GLU A 73 5.95 4.99 -10.90
C GLU A 73 6.45 6.04 -11.88
N ASN A 74 7.56 6.68 -11.56
CA ASN A 74 8.36 7.42 -12.50
C ASN A 74 9.43 6.48 -13.09
N VAL A 75 9.07 5.85 -14.21
CA VAL A 75 9.93 4.87 -14.89
C VAL A 75 11.24 5.49 -15.37
N GLU A 76 11.24 6.76 -15.80
CA GLU A 76 12.44 7.44 -16.30
C GLU A 76 13.53 7.59 -15.22
N LYS A 77 13.12 7.67 -13.96
CA LYS A 77 14.02 7.82 -12.81
C LYS A 77 14.15 6.57 -11.96
N ASP A 78 13.45 5.48 -12.31
CA ASP A 78 13.35 4.27 -11.50
C ASP A 78 12.90 4.60 -10.05
N GLU A 79 11.88 5.46 -9.94
CA GLU A 79 11.35 5.99 -8.69
C GLU A 79 9.85 5.66 -8.53
N VAL A 80 9.41 5.39 -7.29
CA VAL A 80 7.99 5.32 -6.96
C VAL A 80 7.64 6.45 -6.01
N LEU A 81 6.64 7.25 -6.36
CA LEU A 81 6.15 8.34 -5.54
C LEU A 81 4.91 7.88 -4.80
N LEU A 82 4.86 8.12 -3.49
CA LEU A 82 3.74 7.78 -2.61
C LEU A 82 3.22 9.05 -1.94
N PHE A 83 1.90 9.22 -1.90
CA PHE A 83 1.25 10.43 -1.41
C PHE A 83 0.36 10.12 -0.22
N LYS A 84 0.42 10.97 0.80
CA LYS A 84 -0.49 10.95 1.93
C LYS A 84 -0.64 12.36 2.50
N GLU A 85 -1.88 12.83 2.56
CA GLU A 85 -2.24 14.20 2.92
C GLU A 85 -1.44 15.22 2.08
N ASP A 86 -0.74 16.14 2.73
CA ASP A 86 0.09 17.18 2.14
C ASP A 86 1.54 16.76 1.90
N LYS A 87 1.87 15.47 2.07
CA LYS A 87 3.23 14.93 1.99
C LYS A 87 3.37 13.85 0.94
N TYR A 88 4.59 13.72 0.43
CA TYR A 88 4.96 12.63 -0.47
C TYR A 88 6.35 12.08 -0.19
N TRP A 89 6.55 10.83 -0.56
CA TRP A 89 7.82 10.12 -0.44
C TRP A 89 8.26 9.65 -1.81
N VAL A 90 9.56 9.68 -2.05
CA VAL A 90 10.18 9.11 -3.25
C VAL A 90 10.94 7.86 -2.85
N LEU A 91 10.60 6.73 -3.45
CA LEU A 91 11.23 5.44 -3.23
C LEU A 91 12.19 5.12 -4.37
N ARG A 92 13.35 4.55 -4.03
CA ARG A 92 14.30 3.94 -4.96
C ARG A 92 14.60 2.52 -4.48
N GLY A 93 13.89 1.54 -5.02
CA GLY A 93 13.92 0.18 -4.47
C GLY A 93 13.43 0.15 -3.02
N TYR A 94 14.30 -0.23 -2.08
CA TYR A 94 13.98 -0.30 -0.65
C TYR A 94 14.32 0.98 0.14
N ASP A 95 14.90 1.98 -0.51
CA ASP A 95 15.28 3.23 0.13
C ASP A 95 14.24 4.32 -0.10
N ILE A 96 14.07 5.18 0.90
CA ILE A 96 13.40 6.47 0.76
C ILE A 96 14.48 7.49 0.41
N ALA A 97 14.32 8.21 -0.70
CA ALA A 97 15.25 9.24 -1.12
C ALA A 97 15.41 10.34 -0.04
N PRO A 98 16.61 10.92 0.11
CA PRO A 98 16.85 11.96 1.10
C PRO A 98 16.01 13.21 0.81
N GLY A 99 15.59 13.89 1.87
CA GLY A 99 14.78 15.11 1.77
C GLY A 99 13.28 14.89 1.71
N TYR A 100 12.81 13.64 1.86
CA TYR A 100 11.39 13.29 1.91
C TYR A 100 10.95 12.66 3.25
N PRO A 101 9.68 12.84 3.66
CA PRO A 101 8.76 13.81 3.07
C PRO A 101 9.23 15.24 3.33
#